data_AF-Q4W8Y7-F1
#
_entry.id   AF-Q4W8Y7-F1
#
_cell.length_a   1.000
_cell.length_b   1.000
_cell.length_c   1.000
_cell.angle_alpha   90.00
_cell.angle_beta   90.00
_cell.angle_gamma   90.00
#
_symmetry.space_group_name_H-M   'P 1'
#
loop_
_entity.id
_entity.type
_entity.pdbx_description
1 polymer ?
#
loop_
_entity_poly.entity_id
_entity_poly.type
_entity_poly.pdbx_seq_one_letter_code
_entity_poly.pdbx_strand_id
1 'polypeptide(L)'
;MLQQPNNDLQKCLSYKGKLNTETQGQVQESMLRNSRVLTWLNCLESDLILVDANIDDPGMPKTTPLSVLCATLVTSMVTAHPEDVVVFHSVASTSCLKTPGTLLVRLLDMKRCDLGFIDDWGFVEGLENYDLSSLCDSLYHLIAQFSAQTAVYCVIDTISLFDNPRTLPDLKTVMDCFHDIVRDTSLSPAVKILCTNPMRSKRTMKQLPIFQGDPTRLVNLITATAAFTTAAPISDRVVGRAISRQSPNSRSRIRGRYGTDLDNTW
;
A
#
# COMPACT_ATOMS: atom_id res chain seq x y z
N MET A 1 9.11 -9.42 9.62
CA MET A 1 10.52 -9.10 9.94
C MET A 1 11.08 -8.28 8.78
N LEU A 2 11.16 -6.95 8.88
CA LEU A 2 11.82 -6.08 7.90
C LEU A 2 13.34 -6.30 8.04
N GLN A 3 13.91 -7.28 7.34
CA GLN A 3 15.30 -7.71 7.58
C GLN A 3 16.37 -6.69 7.17
N GLN A 4 15.99 -5.58 6.51
CA GLN A 4 16.81 -4.37 6.44
C GLN A 4 15.93 -3.12 6.58
N PRO A 5 16.44 -2.04 7.20
CA PRO A 5 15.71 -0.78 7.30
C PRO A 5 15.49 -0.20 5.90
N ASN A 6 14.22 -0.09 5.50
CA ASN A 6 13.84 0.68 4.33
C ASN A 6 14.18 2.16 4.59
N ASN A 7 15.17 2.69 3.87
CA ASN A 7 15.64 4.07 4.04
C ASN A 7 14.52 5.09 3.89
N ASP A 8 13.55 4.86 2.98
CA ASP A 8 12.39 5.75 2.81
C ASP A 8 11.51 5.72 4.06
N LEU A 9 11.24 4.51 4.58
CA LEU A 9 10.46 4.31 5.79
C LEU A 9 11.10 5.00 7.00
N GLN A 10 12.39 4.77 7.23
CA GLN A 10 13.12 5.38 8.34
C GLN A 10 13.18 6.90 8.22
N LYS A 11 13.39 7.40 7.00
CA LYS A 11 13.37 8.84 6.74
C LYS A 11 12.00 9.41 7.10
N CYS A 12 10.89 8.81 6.65
CA CYS A 12 9.55 9.27 7.02
C CYS A 12 9.31 9.23 8.53
N LEU A 13 9.66 8.12 9.20
CA LEU A 13 9.49 7.99 10.65
C LEU A 13 10.32 9.00 11.44
N SER A 14 11.47 9.44 10.93
CA SER A 14 12.30 10.46 11.58
C SER A 14 11.63 11.84 11.68
N TYR A 15 10.55 12.09 10.92
CA TYR A 15 9.75 13.33 10.97
C TYR A 15 8.58 13.25 11.96
N LYS A 16 8.35 12.10 12.59
CA LYS A 16 7.30 11.94 13.59
C LYS A 16 7.51 12.92 14.75
N GLY A 17 6.47 13.70 15.07
CA GLY A 17 6.52 14.74 16.09
C GLY A 17 7.29 16.02 15.69
N LYS A 18 7.88 16.10 14.49
CA LYS A 18 8.58 17.30 13.98
C LYS A 18 7.71 18.16 13.06
N LEU A 19 6.62 17.59 12.54
CA LEU A 19 5.66 18.29 11.69
C LEU A 19 4.57 18.96 12.54
N ASN A 20 3.74 19.80 11.90
CA ASN A 20 2.57 20.38 12.54
C ASN A 20 1.69 19.26 13.15
N THR A 21 1.44 19.34 14.46
CA THR A 21 0.70 18.32 15.22
C THR A 21 -0.80 18.34 14.95
N GLU A 22 -1.37 19.49 14.61
CA GLU A 22 -2.76 19.62 14.21
C GLU A 22 -3.00 18.90 12.88
N THR A 23 -2.20 19.19 11.85
CA THR A 23 -2.29 18.52 10.55
C THR A 23 -2.06 17.00 10.68
N GLN A 24 -1.14 16.58 11.54
CA GLN A 24 -0.92 15.16 11.85
C GLN A 24 -2.16 14.49 12.45
N GLY A 25 -2.76 15.10 13.47
CA GLY A 25 -3.98 14.60 14.11
C GLY A 25 -5.14 14.50 13.13
N GLN A 26 -5.34 15.56 12.32
CA GLN A 26 -6.39 15.61 11.29
C GLN A 26 -6.23 14.52 10.24
N VAL A 27 -5.04 14.37 9.66
CA VAL A 27 -4.79 13.34 8.62
C VAL A 27 -4.97 11.93 9.20
N GLN A 28 -4.48 11.68 10.43
CA GLN A 28 -4.69 10.41 11.11
C GLN A 28 -6.18 10.12 11.32
N GLU A 29 -6.92 11.08 11.87
CA GLU A 29 -8.34 10.89 12.15
C GLU A 29 -9.16 10.70 10.88
N SER A 30 -8.96 11.55 9.88
CA SER A 30 -9.67 11.48 8.60
C SER A 30 -9.38 10.17 7.87
N MET A 31 -8.14 9.70 7.85
CA MET A 31 -7.78 8.43 7.19
C MET A 31 -8.35 7.22 7.95
N LEU A 32 -8.21 7.17 9.27
CA LEU A 32 -8.63 6.02 10.08
C LEU A 32 -10.13 5.96 10.37
N ARG A 33 -10.89 7.02 10.09
CA ARG A 33 -12.36 7.01 10.13
C ARG A 33 -13.00 6.83 8.74
N ASN A 34 -12.24 7.00 7.66
CA ASN A 34 -12.79 6.90 6.32
C ASN A 34 -13.18 5.44 6.02
N SER A 35 -14.46 5.21 5.71
CA SER A 35 -15.00 3.87 5.46
C SER A 35 -14.31 3.18 4.29
N ARG A 36 -13.95 3.89 3.21
CA ARG A 36 -13.30 3.30 2.04
C ARG A 36 -11.87 2.86 2.33
N VAL A 37 -11.13 3.64 3.13
CA VAL A 37 -9.78 3.26 3.62
C VAL A 37 -9.88 2.07 4.55
N LEU A 38 -10.85 2.05 5.46
CA LEU A 38 -11.08 0.90 6.35
C LEU A 38 -11.50 -0.34 5.58
N THR A 39 -12.30 -0.22 4.51
CA THR A 39 -12.63 -1.35 3.63
C THR A 39 -11.39 -1.85 2.92
N TRP A 40 -10.58 -0.97 2.34
CA TRP A 40 -9.30 -1.36 1.72
C TRP A 40 -8.39 -2.10 2.71
N LEU A 41 -8.30 -1.58 3.94
CA LEU A 41 -7.45 -2.13 4.99
C LEU A 41 -7.93 -3.51 5.50
N ASN A 42 -9.25 -3.71 5.60
CA ASN A 42 -9.83 -4.86 6.32
C ASN A 42 -10.51 -5.90 5.41
N CYS A 43 -10.86 -5.57 4.18
CA CYS A 43 -11.39 -6.56 3.24
C CYS A 43 -10.31 -7.59 2.91
N LEU A 44 -10.66 -8.84 2.65
CA LEU A 44 -9.68 -9.86 2.24
C LEU A 44 -9.34 -9.78 0.75
N GLU A 45 -10.12 -9.05 -0.04
CA GLU A 45 -9.96 -8.96 -1.49
C GLU A 45 -8.84 -7.97 -1.88
N SER A 46 -8.27 -8.23 -3.06
CA SER A 46 -7.34 -7.33 -3.73
C SER A 46 -8.02 -6.01 -4.05
N ASP A 47 -7.31 -4.90 -3.84
CA ASP A 47 -7.88 -3.58 -4.00
C ASP A 47 -6.81 -2.50 -4.19
N LEU A 48 -7.20 -1.42 -4.87
CA LEU A 48 -6.36 -0.26 -5.12
C LEU A 48 -7.12 1.03 -4.83
N ILE A 49 -6.53 1.88 -4.00
CA ILE A 49 -7.03 3.22 -3.71
C ILE A 49 -5.93 4.28 -3.83
N LEU A 50 -6.34 5.49 -4.19
CA LEU A 50 -5.55 6.72 -4.13
C LEU A 50 -6.16 7.64 -3.06
N VAL A 51 -5.35 8.03 -2.08
CA VAL A 51 -5.77 8.94 -1.00
C VAL A 51 -5.22 10.34 -1.25
N ASP A 52 -6.12 11.30 -1.51
CA ASP A 52 -5.85 12.74 -1.49
C ASP A 52 -6.01 13.26 -0.06
N ALA A 53 -4.93 13.72 0.58
CA ALA A 53 -5.03 14.31 1.92
C ALA A 53 -5.50 15.77 1.91
N ASN A 54 -5.50 16.44 0.75
CA ASN A 54 -5.93 17.83 0.60
C ASN A 54 -5.24 18.78 1.60
N ILE A 55 -3.97 18.53 1.93
CA ILE A 55 -3.20 19.39 2.81
C ILE A 55 -2.80 20.63 2.01
N ASP A 56 -3.34 21.79 2.40
CA ASP A 56 -3.04 23.08 1.79
C ASP A 56 -1.90 23.76 2.53
N ASP A 57 -0.67 23.33 2.23
CA ASP A 57 0.56 23.94 2.76
C ASP A 57 1.57 24.17 1.62
N PRO A 58 1.74 25.41 1.14
CA PRO A 58 2.67 25.73 0.07
C PRO A 58 4.15 25.61 0.46
N GLY A 59 4.47 25.49 1.76
CA GLY A 59 5.82 25.29 2.28
C GLY A 59 6.13 23.85 2.68
N MET A 60 5.26 22.91 2.31
CA MET A 60 5.29 21.55 2.86
C MET A 60 6.63 20.85 2.55
N PRO A 61 7.27 20.24 3.56
CA PRO A 61 8.46 19.44 3.33
C PRO A 61 8.16 18.24 2.44
N LYS A 62 9.19 17.68 1.80
CA LYS A 62 9.10 16.45 0.99
C LYS A 62 8.48 15.28 1.75
N THR A 63 8.62 15.25 3.07
CA THR A 63 8.00 14.25 3.96
C THR A 63 6.83 14.89 4.66
N THR A 64 5.62 14.43 4.34
CA THR A 64 4.36 15.05 4.76
C THR A 64 3.76 14.35 5.98
N PRO A 65 2.77 14.94 6.67
CA PRO A 65 2.03 14.23 7.71
C PRO A 65 1.42 12.91 7.22
N LEU A 66 0.97 12.87 5.95
CA LEU A 66 0.48 11.65 5.32
C LEU A 66 1.58 10.61 5.11
N SER A 67 2.79 11.04 4.72
CA SER A 67 3.96 10.17 4.59
C SER A 67 4.33 9.53 5.94
N VAL A 68 4.34 10.31 7.02
CA VAL A 68 4.59 9.82 8.39
C VAL A 68 3.51 8.83 8.82
N LEU A 69 2.24 9.11 8.50
CA LEU A 69 1.13 8.22 8.82
C LEU A 69 1.24 6.90 8.07
N CYS A 70 1.55 6.93 6.78
CA CYS A 70 1.76 5.73 5.97
C CYS A 70 2.94 4.89 6.47
N ALA A 71 4.05 5.53 6.85
CA ALA A 71 5.18 4.84 7.47
C ALA A 71 4.81 4.19 8.81
N THR A 72 3.99 4.88 9.62
CA THR A 72 3.47 4.36 10.88
C THR A 72 2.52 3.19 10.66
N LEU A 73 1.66 3.27 9.64
CA LEU A 73 0.73 2.23 9.23
C LEU A 73 1.48 0.96 8.82
N VAL A 74 2.48 1.08 7.94
CA VAL A 74 3.32 -0.04 7.51
C VAL A 74 4.02 -0.70 8.68
N THR A 75 4.62 0.09 9.58
CA THR A 75 5.30 -0.46 10.78
C THR A 75 4.32 -1.22 11.68
N SER A 76 3.10 -0.70 11.82
CA SER A 76 2.05 -1.34 12.61
C SER A 76 1.54 -2.63 11.94
N MET A 77 1.40 -2.65 10.61
CA MET A 77 1.00 -3.85 9.85
C MET A 77 2.03 -4.96 9.98
N VAL A 78 3.32 -4.66 9.78
CA VAL A 78 4.40 -5.64 9.92
C VAL A 78 4.47 -6.25 11.33
N THR A 79 4.07 -5.46 12.34
CA THR A 79 4.02 -5.92 13.73
C THR A 79 2.79 -6.78 14.01
N ALA A 80 1.63 -6.41 13.46
CA ALA A 80 0.36 -7.12 13.67
C ALA A 80 0.24 -8.41 12.85
N HIS A 81 0.77 -8.41 11.62
CA HIS A 81 0.68 -9.49 10.63
C HIS A 81 2.07 -9.79 10.07
N PRO A 82 2.98 -10.42 10.86
CA PRO A 82 4.34 -10.71 10.42
C PRO A 82 4.43 -11.70 9.24
N GLU A 83 3.34 -12.41 8.92
CA GLU A 83 3.16 -13.29 7.77
C GLU A 83 2.96 -12.54 6.45
N ASP A 84 2.45 -11.31 6.50
CA ASP A 84 2.14 -10.50 5.34
C ASP A 84 3.38 -9.81 4.76
N VAL A 85 3.33 -9.53 3.46
CA VAL A 85 4.36 -8.79 2.74
C VAL A 85 3.93 -7.33 2.71
N VAL A 86 4.72 -6.44 3.32
CA VAL A 86 4.40 -5.00 3.36
C VAL A 86 5.58 -4.20 2.81
N VAL A 87 5.36 -3.56 1.67
CA VAL A 87 6.33 -2.72 0.97
C VAL A 87 5.92 -1.25 1.10
N PHE A 88 6.88 -0.41 1.47
CA PHE A 88 6.73 1.04 1.50
C PHE A 88 7.68 1.69 0.51
N HIS A 89 7.19 2.64 -0.27
CA HIS A 89 8.01 3.42 -1.18
C HIS A 89 7.58 4.88 -1.13
N SER A 90 8.52 5.81 -0.90
CA SER A 90 8.25 7.24 -0.94
C SER A 90 8.87 7.86 -2.18
N VAL A 91 8.03 8.24 -3.14
CA VAL A 91 8.47 8.84 -4.42
C VAL A 91 9.25 10.13 -4.18
N ALA A 92 8.89 10.88 -3.14
CA ALA A 92 9.58 12.12 -2.77
C ALA A 92 11.01 11.90 -2.24
N SER A 93 11.36 10.66 -1.86
CA SER A 93 12.66 10.31 -1.30
C SER A 93 13.61 9.67 -2.30
N THR A 94 13.11 9.16 -3.42
CA THR A 94 13.91 8.51 -4.46
C THR A 94 14.13 9.43 -5.65
N SER A 95 15.36 9.50 -6.15
CA SER A 95 15.68 10.16 -7.42
C SER A 95 15.23 9.35 -8.65
N CYS A 96 14.89 8.07 -8.47
CA CYS A 96 14.47 7.19 -9.55
C CYS A 96 12.96 7.31 -9.79
N LEU A 97 12.61 7.76 -11.00
CA LEU A 97 11.23 8.03 -11.45
C LEU A 97 10.45 6.77 -11.86
N LYS A 98 10.91 5.56 -11.51
CA LYS A 98 10.30 4.32 -11.99
C LYS A 98 9.82 3.47 -10.81
N THR A 99 8.61 3.79 -10.34
CA THR A 99 7.94 3.21 -9.17
C THR A 99 7.82 1.69 -9.17
N PRO A 100 7.54 0.99 -10.30
CA PRO A 100 7.56 -0.47 -10.28
C PRO A 100 8.95 -1.02 -9.94
N GLY A 101 10.01 -0.45 -10.52
CA GLY A 101 11.38 -0.89 -10.25
C GLY A 101 11.82 -0.74 -8.80
N THR A 102 11.39 0.32 -8.12
CA THR A 102 11.66 0.47 -6.69
C THR A 102 10.90 -0.56 -5.86
N LEU A 103 9.66 -0.90 -6.21
CA LEU A 103 8.92 -1.99 -5.58
C LEU A 103 9.57 -3.36 -5.83
N LEU A 104 10.07 -3.62 -7.04
CA LEU A 104 10.80 -4.85 -7.37
C LEU A 104 12.00 -5.05 -6.44
N VAL A 105 12.88 -4.04 -6.37
CA VAL A 105 14.08 -4.11 -5.53
C VAL A 105 13.70 -4.43 -4.08
N ARG A 106 12.60 -3.85 -3.58
CA ARG A 106 12.12 -4.14 -2.21
C ARG A 106 11.59 -5.55 -2.03
N LEU A 107 10.87 -6.10 -3.00
CA LEU A 107 10.41 -7.48 -2.95
C LEU A 107 11.59 -8.46 -3.04
N LEU A 108 12.60 -8.15 -3.85
CA LEU A 108 13.83 -8.94 -3.97
C LEU A 108 14.68 -8.91 -2.69
N ASP A 109 14.78 -7.75 -2.02
CA ASP A 109 15.48 -7.60 -0.74
C ASP A 109 14.91 -8.51 0.35
N MET A 110 13.65 -8.95 0.22
CA MET A 110 13.03 -9.89 1.16
C MET A 110 13.53 -11.33 1.02
N LYS A 111 14.40 -11.62 0.05
CA LYS A 111 15.05 -12.93 -0.19
C LYS A 111 14.08 -14.12 -0.26
N ARG A 112 12.87 -13.88 -0.77
CA ARG A 112 11.79 -14.88 -0.87
C ARG A 112 11.34 -15.17 -2.29
N CYS A 113 11.92 -14.48 -3.27
CA CYS A 113 11.48 -14.57 -4.65
C CYS A 113 12.51 -15.31 -5.51
N ASP A 114 12.01 -16.23 -6.31
CA ASP A 114 12.71 -16.83 -7.42
C ASP A 114 12.68 -15.88 -8.63
N LEU A 115 13.82 -15.76 -9.29
CA LEU A 115 14.01 -14.94 -10.49
C LEU A 115 14.01 -15.79 -11.77
N GLY A 116 13.67 -17.08 -11.69
CA GLY A 116 13.61 -17.99 -12.83
C GLY A 116 12.65 -17.59 -13.95
N PHE A 117 11.76 -16.61 -13.73
CA PHE A 117 10.92 -16.00 -14.78
C PHE A 117 11.69 -15.04 -15.70
N ILE A 118 12.91 -14.63 -15.32
CA ILE A 118 13.80 -13.84 -16.16
C ILE A 118 14.61 -14.84 -17.01
N ASP A 119 13.99 -15.36 -18.06
CA ASP A 119 14.53 -16.46 -18.87
C ASP A 119 14.99 -16.04 -20.27
N ASP A 120 14.69 -14.81 -20.70
CA ASP A 120 15.09 -14.28 -22.00
C ASP A 120 15.91 -12.97 -21.92
N TRP A 121 16.77 -12.77 -22.93
CA TRP A 121 17.66 -11.62 -23.01
C TRP A 121 16.91 -10.29 -23.21
N GLY A 122 15.78 -10.31 -23.92
CA GLY A 122 14.97 -9.12 -24.15
C GLY A 122 14.36 -8.60 -22.85
N PHE A 123 13.94 -9.49 -21.95
CA PHE A 123 13.46 -9.14 -20.62
C PHE A 123 14.57 -8.51 -19.77
N VAL A 124 15.78 -9.08 -19.80
CA VAL A 124 16.95 -8.51 -19.12
C VAL A 124 17.26 -7.11 -19.65
N GLU A 125 17.33 -6.95 -20.98
CA GLU A 125 17.55 -5.66 -21.62
C GLU A 125 16.45 -4.65 -21.27
N GLY A 126 15.19 -5.10 -21.20
CA GLY A 126 14.06 -4.30 -20.72
C GLY A 126 14.27 -3.80 -19.31
N LEU A 127 14.69 -4.66 -18.39
CA LEU A 127 15.00 -4.27 -17.01
C LEU A 127 16.19 -3.30 -16.91
N GLU A 128 17.26 -3.52 -17.68
CA GLU A 128 18.44 -2.64 -17.71
C GLU A 128 18.10 -1.24 -18.23
N ASN A 129 17.22 -1.15 -19.23
CA ASN A 129 16.71 0.11 -19.76
C ASN A 129 15.57 0.69 -18.92
N TYR A 130 15.20 0.01 -17.84
CA TYR A 130 14.08 0.32 -16.97
C TYR A 130 12.77 0.50 -17.74
N ASP A 131 12.52 -0.34 -18.74
CA ASP A 131 11.27 -0.39 -19.47
C ASP A 131 10.10 -0.68 -18.52
N LEU A 132 9.03 0.10 -18.60
CA LEU A 132 7.93 0.01 -17.64
C LEU A 132 7.13 -1.29 -17.78
N SER A 133 7.02 -1.84 -19.01
CA SER A 133 6.34 -3.11 -19.22
C SER A 133 7.09 -4.23 -18.51
N SER A 134 8.39 -4.33 -18.77
CA SER A 134 9.27 -5.34 -18.18
C SER A 134 9.30 -5.25 -16.64
N LEU A 135 9.28 -4.03 -16.10
CA LEU A 135 9.21 -3.83 -14.64
C LEU A 135 7.84 -4.23 -14.07
N CYS A 136 6.76 -4.02 -14.80
CA CYS A 136 5.41 -4.42 -14.40
C CYS A 136 5.22 -5.93 -14.45
N ASP A 137 5.70 -6.58 -15.51
CA ASP A 137 5.68 -8.04 -15.65
C ASP A 137 6.51 -8.68 -14.54
N SER A 138 7.69 -8.13 -14.23
CA SER A 138 8.49 -8.56 -13.09
C SER A 138 7.72 -8.43 -11.78
N LEU A 139 6.98 -7.34 -11.58
CA LEU A 139 6.27 -7.09 -10.33
C LEU A 139 5.16 -8.11 -10.16
N TYR A 140 4.42 -8.37 -11.24
CA TYR A 140 3.42 -9.42 -11.30
C TYR A 140 4.02 -10.78 -10.94
N HIS A 141 5.11 -11.18 -11.60
CA HIS A 141 5.74 -12.48 -11.37
C HIS A 141 6.30 -12.64 -9.95
N LEU A 142 6.82 -11.58 -9.33
CA LEU A 142 7.25 -11.62 -7.94
C LEU A 142 6.06 -11.77 -6.98
N ILE A 143 4.96 -11.06 -7.24
CA ILE A 143 3.75 -11.14 -6.41
C ILE A 143 3.11 -12.53 -6.52
N ALA A 144 3.06 -13.10 -7.72
CA ALA A 144 2.44 -14.41 -7.99
C ALA A 144 3.06 -15.57 -7.19
N GLN A 145 4.28 -15.40 -6.68
CA GLN A 145 5.00 -16.43 -5.92
C GLN A 145 4.53 -16.55 -4.46
N PHE A 146 3.78 -15.57 -3.94
CA PHE A 146 3.32 -15.63 -2.55
C PHE A 146 2.09 -16.54 -2.39
N SER A 147 1.96 -17.13 -1.20
CA SER A 147 0.87 -18.06 -0.90
C SER A 147 -0.49 -17.34 -0.79
N ALA A 148 -1.59 -18.09 -0.98
CA ALA A 148 -2.93 -17.55 -0.79
C ALA A 148 -3.29 -17.16 0.65
N GLN A 149 -2.44 -17.52 1.63
CA GLN A 149 -2.60 -17.10 3.02
C GLN A 149 -1.88 -15.78 3.32
N THR A 150 -1.16 -15.22 2.35
CA THR A 150 -0.37 -14.00 2.47
C THR A 150 -1.08 -12.86 1.75
N ALA A 151 -1.19 -11.70 2.40
CA ALA A 151 -1.53 -10.46 1.71
C ALA A 151 -0.26 -9.69 1.36
N VAL A 152 -0.24 -9.08 0.17
CA VAL A 152 0.83 -8.21 -0.32
C VAL A 152 0.34 -6.77 -0.32
N TYR A 153 0.86 -5.96 0.60
CA TYR A 153 0.56 -4.54 0.73
C TYR A 153 1.65 -3.70 0.08
N CYS A 154 1.28 -2.87 -0.89
CA CYS A 154 2.17 -1.88 -1.51
C CYS A 154 1.68 -0.48 -1.15
N VAL A 155 2.45 0.25 -0.35
CA VAL A 155 2.18 1.64 0.01
C VAL A 155 3.12 2.55 -0.76
N ILE A 156 2.55 3.31 -1.70
CA ILE A 156 3.27 4.20 -2.62
C ILE A 156 2.94 5.63 -2.24
N ASP A 157 3.86 6.22 -1.50
CA ASP A 157 3.71 7.54 -0.93
C ASP A 157 4.07 8.65 -1.93
N THR A 158 3.17 9.63 -2.06
CA THR A 158 3.34 10.84 -2.88
C THR A 158 3.47 10.56 -4.39
N ILE A 159 2.62 9.66 -4.91
CA ILE A 159 2.56 9.31 -6.34
C ILE A 159 2.22 10.52 -7.25
N SER A 160 1.62 11.56 -6.67
CA SER A 160 1.25 12.79 -7.38
C SER A 160 2.44 13.56 -7.96
N LEU A 161 3.69 13.23 -7.60
CA LEU A 161 4.87 13.78 -8.27
C LEU A 161 4.94 13.40 -9.75
N PHE A 162 4.30 12.29 -10.14
CA PHE A 162 4.18 11.90 -11.55
C PHE A 162 3.06 12.62 -12.30
N ASP A 163 2.22 13.41 -11.62
CA ASP A 163 1.11 14.17 -12.20
C ASP A 163 1.60 15.48 -12.86
N ASN A 164 2.48 15.33 -13.85
CA ASN A 164 2.96 16.40 -14.72
C ASN A 164 3.06 15.88 -16.17
N PRO A 165 3.03 16.77 -17.19
CA PRO A 165 2.93 16.35 -18.59
C PRO A 165 4.05 15.41 -19.07
N ARG A 166 5.25 15.46 -18.48
CA ARG A 166 6.39 14.63 -18.89
C ARG A 166 6.27 13.20 -18.40
N THR A 167 5.74 13.01 -17.20
CA THR A 167 5.68 11.69 -16.53
C THR A 167 4.26 11.13 -16.45
N LEU A 168 3.25 11.86 -16.93
CA LEU A 168 1.86 11.39 -16.97
C LEU A 168 1.69 10.10 -17.80
N PRO A 169 2.36 9.88 -18.95
CA PRO A 169 2.30 8.61 -19.66
C PRO A 169 2.79 7.45 -18.78
N ASP A 170 3.92 7.62 -18.11
CA ASP A 170 4.48 6.63 -17.19
C ASP A 170 3.53 6.36 -16.02
N LEU A 171 2.95 7.41 -15.42
CA LEU A 171 1.94 7.27 -14.37
C LEU A 171 0.74 6.45 -14.86
N LYS A 172 0.27 6.69 -16.08
CA LYS A 172 -0.85 5.93 -16.65
C LYS A 172 -0.47 4.45 -16.77
N THR A 173 0.68 4.13 -17.35
CA THR A 173 1.17 2.75 -17.48
C THR A 173 1.28 2.07 -16.12
N VAL A 174 1.84 2.76 -15.11
CA VAL A 174 1.96 2.22 -13.75
C VAL A 174 0.60 1.97 -13.10
N MET A 175 -0.35 2.90 -13.25
CA MET A 175 -1.69 2.75 -12.69
C MET A 175 -2.49 1.64 -13.38
N ASP A 176 -2.35 1.50 -14.70
CA ASP A 176 -2.98 0.42 -15.47
C ASP A 176 -2.40 -0.95 -15.05
N CYS A 177 -1.07 -1.05 -14.93
CA CYS A 177 -0.37 -2.23 -14.40
C CYS A 177 -0.82 -2.61 -12.98
N PHE A 178 -0.93 -1.65 -12.06
CA PHE A 178 -1.45 -1.92 -10.73
C PHE A 178 -2.91 -2.37 -10.74
N HIS A 179 -3.73 -1.79 -11.63
CA HIS A 179 -5.12 -2.19 -11.81
C HIS A 179 -5.23 -3.64 -12.27
N ASP A 180 -4.40 -4.03 -13.24
CA ASP A 180 -4.39 -5.38 -13.78
C ASP A 180 -4.00 -6.40 -12.71
N ILE A 181 -2.96 -6.10 -11.91
CA ILE A 181 -2.57 -6.93 -10.76
C ILE A 181 -3.71 -7.10 -9.75
N VAL A 182 -4.39 -6.02 -9.33
CA VAL A 182 -5.44 -6.14 -8.31
C VAL A 182 -6.73 -6.78 -8.83
N ARG A 183 -6.95 -6.77 -10.15
CA ARG A 183 -8.12 -7.41 -10.78
C ARG A 183 -7.90 -8.87 -11.15
N ASP A 184 -6.66 -9.31 -11.20
CA ASP A 184 -6.35 -10.68 -11.54
C ASP A 184 -6.71 -11.63 -10.39
N THR A 185 -7.86 -12.29 -10.54
CA THR A 185 -8.35 -13.31 -9.60
C THR A 185 -7.56 -14.62 -9.65
N SER A 186 -6.63 -14.78 -10.59
CA SER A 186 -5.75 -15.96 -10.67
C SER A 186 -4.54 -15.85 -9.74
N LEU A 187 -4.21 -14.64 -9.27
CA LEU A 187 -3.18 -14.45 -8.25
C LEU A 187 -3.61 -15.12 -6.95
N SER A 188 -2.71 -15.94 -6.41
CA SER A 188 -2.93 -16.59 -5.11
C SER A 188 -3.06 -15.59 -3.96
N PRO A 189 -2.15 -14.61 -3.77
CA PRO A 189 -2.24 -13.67 -2.65
C PRO A 189 -3.24 -12.54 -2.92
N ALA A 190 -3.81 -11.99 -1.85
CA ALA A 190 -4.54 -10.72 -1.95
C ALA A 190 -3.56 -9.56 -2.10
N VAL A 191 -3.77 -8.69 -3.09
CA VAL A 191 -2.89 -7.56 -3.38
C VAL A 191 -3.57 -6.24 -3.03
N LYS A 192 -2.95 -5.46 -2.14
CA LYS A 192 -3.50 -4.21 -1.63
C LYS A 192 -2.58 -3.05 -1.91
N ILE A 193 -3.00 -2.16 -2.81
CA ILE A 193 -2.20 -1.02 -3.24
C ILE A 193 -2.81 0.27 -2.68
N LEU A 194 -2.03 1.01 -1.91
CA LEU A 194 -2.37 2.34 -1.43
C LEU A 194 -1.41 3.34 -2.06
N CYS A 195 -1.95 4.17 -2.95
CA CYS A 195 -1.26 5.34 -3.46
C CYS A 195 -1.66 6.55 -2.63
N THR A 196 -0.74 7.49 -2.42
CA THR A 196 -1.07 8.73 -1.70
C THR A 196 -0.69 9.98 -2.47
N ASN A 197 -1.45 11.03 -2.21
CA ASN A 197 -1.17 12.38 -2.62
C ASN A 197 -1.37 13.28 -1.41
N PRO A 198 -0.32 13.96 -0.90
CA PRO A 198 -0.49 14.86 0.23
C PRO A 198 -1.39 16.05 -0.09
N MET A 199 -1.46 16.44 -1.37
CA MET A 199 -2.29 17.53 -1.86
C MET A 199 -3.56 16.98 -2.51
N ARG A 200 -4.19 17.78 -3.37
CA ARG A 200 -5.33 17.38 -4.20
C ARG A 200 -4.85 16.92 -5.57
N SER A 201 -5.39 15.81 -6.09
CA SER A 201 -5.09 15.35 -7.45
C SER A 201 -5.54 16.37 -8.48
N LYS A 202 -4.72 16.60 -9.50
CA LYS A 202 -5.12 17.46 -10.63
C LYS A 202 -6.15 16.72 -11.48
N ARG A 203 -6.77 17.47 -12.39
CA ARG A 203 -7.78 16.92 -13.31
C ARG A 203 -7.25 15.74 -14.13
N THR A 204 -5.99 15.81 -14.56
CA THR A 204 -5.30 14.76 -15.31
C THR A 204 -5.28 13.43 -14.58
N MET A 205 -4.86 13.41 -13.32
CA MET A 205 -4.87 12.21 -12.49
C MET A 205 -6.28 11.69 -12.23
N LYS A 206 -7.26 12.57 -11.97
CA LYS A 206 -8.66 12.19 -11.75
C LYS A 206 -9.35 11.60 -12.99
N GLN A 207 -8.81 11.88 -14.17
CA GLN A 207 -9.33 11.40 -15.45
C GLN A 207 -8.68 10.09 -15.91
N LEU A 208 -7.78 9.49 -15.12
CA LEU A 208 -7.23 8.18 -15.47
C LEU A 208 -8.36 7.12 -15.51
N PRO A 209 -8.30 6.16 -16.46
CA PRO A 209 -9.38 5.18 -16.67
C PRO A 209 -9.77 4.41 -15.40
N ILE A 210 -8.79 4.08 -14.57
CA ILE A 210 -8.97 3.39 -13.30
C ILE A 210 -9.95 4.09 -12.35
N PHE A 211 -9.94 5.43 -12.31
CA PHE A 211 -10.83 6.21 -11.46
C PHE A 211 -12.15 6.55 -12.13
N GLN A 212 -12.21 6.51 -13.47
CA GLN A 212 -13.46 6.67 -14.20
C GLN A 212 -14.34 5.42 -14.08
N GLY A 213 -13.73 4.24 -14.15
CA GLY A 213 -14.45 2.96 -14.00
C GLY A 213 -14.94 2.71 -12.57
N ASP A 214 -14.18 3.17 -11.57
CA ASP A 214 -14.59 3.13 -10.17
C ASP A 214 -14.13 4.39 -9.42
N PRO A 215 -14.99 5.42 -9.32
CA PRO A 215 -14.68 6.66 -8.62
C PRO A 215 -14.41 6.47 -7.13
N THR A 216 -14.83 5.35 -6.52
CA THR A 216 -14.61 5.09 -5.10
C THR A 216 -13.14 4.83 -4.77
N ARG A 217 -12.31 4.53 -5.78
CA ARG A 217 -10.85 4.37 -5.64
C ARG A 217 -10.15 5.68 -5.32
N LEU A 218 -10.75 6.83 -5.66
CA LEU A 218 -10.22 8.14 -5.30
C LEU A 218 -10.83 8.60 -3.97
N VAL A 219 -10.07 8.41 -2.89
CA VAL A 219 -10.48 8.79 -1.55
C VAL A 219 -9.98 10.20 -1.25
N ASN A 220 -10.90 11.11 -0.99
CA ASN A 220 -10.56 12.44 -0.50
C ASN A 220 -10.68 12.43 1.02
N LEU A 221 -9.58 12.69 1.72
CA LEU A 221 -9.64 12.97 3.15
C LEU A 221 -10.34 14.32 3.32
N ILE A 222 -11.36 14.33 4.16
CA ILE A 222 -12.02 15.57 4.57
C ILE A 222 -11.03 16.27 5.49
N THR A 223 -10.62 17.49 5.15
CA THR A 223 -10.05 18.41 6.14
C THR A 223 -11.15 18.63 7.15
N ALA A 224 -10.99 18.02 8.33
CA ALA A 224 -11.94 18.19 9.40
C ALA A 224 -12.25 19.68 9.57
N THR A 225 -13.52 20.05 9.44
CA THR A 225 -14.00 21.29 10.04
C THR A 225 -13.61 21.27 11.52
N ALA A 226 -13.39 22.45 12.11
CA ALA A 226 -12.80 22.70 13.44
C ALA A 226 -13.36 21.90 14.65
N ALA A 227 -14.31 20.99 14.44
CA ALA A 227 -14.91 20.08 15.42
C ALA A 227 -14.15 18.76 15.66
N PHE A 228 -13.13 18.40 14.85
CA PHE A 228 -12.34 17.16 15.06
C PHE A 228 -10.87 17.39 15.46
N THR A 229 -10.54 18.56 16.02
CA THR A 229 -9.15 18.91 16.35
C THR A 229 -8.70 18.28 17.67
N THR A 230 -8.32 17.00 17.64
CA THR A 230 -7.27 16.56 18.57
C THR A 230 -5.92 16.94 17.98
N ALA A 231 -5.33 18.03 18.46
CA ALA A 231 -3.93 18.38 18.18
C ALA A 231 -3.03 17.35 18.86
N ALA A 232 -2.81 16.22 18.18
CA ALA A 232 -2.02 15.12 18.68
C ALA A 232 -1.09 14.61 17.57
N PRO A 233 0.17 14.30 17.88
CA PRO A 233 1.05 13.65 16.93
C PRO A 233 0.48 12.27 16.54
N ILE A 234 0.90 11.78 15.37
CA ILE A 234 0.54 10.43 14.92
C ILE A 234 0.95 9.40 15.96
N SER A 235 0.02 8.50 16.31
CA SER A 235 0.14 7.55 17.41
C SER A 235 0.10 6.12 16.91
N ASP A 236 1.14 5.35 17.24
CA ASP A 236 1.22 3.92 16.90
C ASP A 236 0.06 3.13 17.52
N ARG A 237 -0.40 3.55 18.71
CA ARG A 237 -1.53 2.90 19.40
C ARG A 237 -2.84 3.08 18.63
N VAL A 238 -3.07 4.27 18.07
CA VAL A 238 -4.30 4.57 17.32
C VAL A 238 -4.29 3.84 15.99
N VAL A 239 -3.17 3.93 15.27
CA VAL A 239 -2.96 3.22 13.99
C VAL A 239 -3.03 1.70 14.19
N GLY A 240 -2.33 1.18 15.18
CA GLY A 240 -2.33 -0.24 15.54
C GLY A 240 -3.71 -0.77 15.92
N ARG A 241 -4.56 0.04 16.56
CA ARG A 241 -5.96 -0.33 16.84
C ARG A 241 -6.82 -0.47 15.59
N ALA A 242 -6.59 0.36 14.57
CA ALA A 242 -7.32 0.26 13.31
C ALA A 242 -7.01 -1.06 12.58
N ILE A 243 -5.77 -1.55 12.72
CA ILE A 243 -5.33 -2.85 12.19
C ILE A 243 -5.79 -4.00 13.10
N SER A 244 -5.62 -3.87 14.42
CA SER A 244 -5.87 -4.95 15.39
C SER A 244 -7.33 -5.31 15.63
N ARG A 245 -8.30 -4.58 15.07
CA ARG A 245 -9.71 -5.03 15.03
C ARG A 245 -9.88 -6.39 14.31
N GLN A 246 -8.80 -6.91 13.75
CA GLN A 246 -8.64 -8.19 13.07
C GLN A 246 -8.30 -9.41 13.95
N SER A 247 -8.26 -9.38 15.30
CA SER A 247 -7.84 -10.60 16.04
C SER A 247 -8.79 -11.79 15.78
N PRO A 248 -8.32 -12.87 15.12
CA PRO A 248 -9.15 -13.90 14.55
C PRO A 248 -9.40 -15.02 15.57
N ASN A 249 -10.26 -14.77 16.56
CA ASN A 249 -10.91 -15.89 17.27
C ASN A 249 -12.01 -16.57 16.42
N SER A 250 -12.11 -16.26 15.12
CA SER A 250 -13.05 -16.85 14.16
C SER A 250 -12.37 -17.61 13.01
N ARG A 251 -11.06 -17.90 13.07
CA ARG A 251 -10.50 -18.99 12.27
C ARG A 251 -11.12 -20.27 12.81
N SER A 252 -12.08 -20.83 12.07
CA SER A 252 -12.80 -22.03 12.44
C SER A 252 -11.78 -23.10 12.86
N ARG A 253 -11.77 -23.44 14.14
CA ARG A 253 -11.30 -24.76 14.53
C ARG A 253 -12.22 -25.72 13.79
N ILE A 254 -11.72 -26.33 12.72
CA ILE A 254 -12.25 -27.60 12.25
C ILE A 254 -12.07 -28.56 13.42
N ARG A 255 -13.06 -28.56 14.30
CA ARG A 255 -13.22 -29.56 15.35
C ARG A 255 -13.62 -30.81 14.59
N GLY A 256 -12.63 -31.66 14.30
CA GLY A 256 -12.85 -32.98 13.74
C GLY A 256 -13.94 -33.67 14.56
N ARG A 257 -15.14 -33.72 13.99
CA ARG A 257 -16.28 -34.42 14.55
C ARG A 257 -16.24 -35.83 13.97
N TYR A 258 -15.23 -36.60 14.34
CA TYR A 258 -15.32 -38.06 14.32
C TYR A 258 -15.78 -38.49 15.70
N GLY A 259 -17.07 -38.32 15.94
CA GLY A 259 -17.81 -39.16 16.87
C GLY A 259 -18.48 -40.22 16.03
N THR A 260 -17.80 -41.34 15.82
CA THR A 260 -18.47 -42.59 15.47
C THR A 260 -18.64 -43.35 16.77
N ASP A 261 -19.81 -43.19 17.36
CA ASP A 261 -20.38 -44.20 18.25
C ASP A 261 -20.51 -45.50 17.42
N LEU A 262 -19.66 -46.47 17.71
CA LEU A 262 -19.94 -47.87 17.40
C LEU A 262 -20.35 -48.51 18.72
N ASP A 263 -21.65 -48.42 18.98
CA ASP A 263 -22.32 -49.30 19.94
C ASP A 263 -22.39 -50.71 19.36
N ASN A 264 -22.04 -51.64 20.22
CA ASN A 264 -22.14 -53.08 20.08
C ASN A 264 -23.51 -53.54 19.55
N THR A 265 -23.52 -54.54 18.67
CA THR A 265 -24.57 -55.57 18.66
C THR A 265 -24.07 -56.85 17.96
N TRP A 266 -23.98 -57.92 18.77
CA TRP A 266 -23.88 -59.36 18.48
C TRP A 266 -22.60 -59.91 17.82
#